data_AF-A0A8H4PR66-F1
#
_entry.id   AF-A0A8H4PR66-F1
#
_cell.length_a   1.000
_cell.length_b   1.000
_cell.length_c   1.000
_cell.angle_alpha   90.00
_cell.angle_beta   90.00
_cell.angle_gamma   90.00
#
_symmetry.space_group_name_H-M   'P 1'
#
loop_
_entity.id
_entity.type
_entity.pdbx_description
1 polymer ?
#
loop_
_entity_poly.entity_id
_entity_poly.type
_entity_poly.pdbx_seq_one_letter_code
_entity_poly.pdbx_strand_id
1 'polypeptide(L)'
;MGRTEDDQFFKCIQKATDVLLDPAKRRQYDSVDEEADVEPPTKKQLQKGDFYKLWSKVFKSEARFSKTHPVPAFGDANSTREHVEDFYNSWYNFDSWRSFEYLDEDVPDDNENRDQKRHVERKNANARRKKKAEDNARLRKLLDECSAGDERIKRFRQEANAAKNKKRLDKEAAEKLAADEAQAKKEAEGKEAREAEERAKTDREAAKKTKEAAKNAVKKNKRVLKGSVKDAGYFAGGGEASAAQIDAVLGDVELVQGKLDPEEIAALAGKLGGLSVADDIKGVWSDEVKRLVGAGKLNDGDTKSLQ
;
A
#
# COMPACT_ATOMS: atom_id res chain seq x y z
N MET A 1 45.20 33.30 -76.05
CA MET A 1 44.34 33.45 -74.86
C MET A 1 44.62 32.43 -73.74
N GLY A 2 45.56 31.47 -73.88
CA GLY A 2 45.80 30.44 -72.84
C GLY A 2 46.74 30.79 -71.67
N ARG A 3 47.69 31.73 -71.83
CA ARG A 3 48.72 31.99 -70.79
C ARG A 3 48.20 32.60 -69.48
N THR A 4 47.12 33.37 -69.53
CA THR A 4 46.50 34.00 -68.36
C THR A 4 45.58 33.04 -67.60
N GLU A 5 44.96 32.10 -68.31
CA GLU A 5 44.14 31.04 -67.71
C GLU A 5 45.04 30.03 -67.00
N ASP A 6 46.15 29.63 -67.61
CA ASP A 6 47.13 28.69 -67.02
C ASP A 6 47.74 29.22 -65.69
N ASP A 7 48.06 30.52 -65.61
CA ASP A 7 48.60 31.15 -64.41
C ASP A 7 47.55 31.26 -63.28
N GLN A 8 46.27 31.45 -63.63
CA GLN A 8 45.17 31.40 -62.67
C GLN A 8 44.96 29.98 -62.12
N PHE A 9 44.98 28.96 -62.99
CA PHE A 9 44.90 27.56 -62.56
C PHE A 9 46.06 27.18 -61.63
N PHE A 10 47.29 27.57 -61.97
CA PHE A 10 48.46 27.31 -61.13
C PHE A 10 48.36 27.99 -59.76
N LYS A 11 47.91 29.25 -59.70
CA LYS A 11 47.67 29.96 -58.42
C LYS A 11 46.57 29.31 -57.58
N CYS A 12 45.51 28.80 -58.21
CA CYS A 12 44.48 28.02 -57.52
C CYS A 12 45.04 26.73 -56.91
N ILE A 13 45.87 26.00 -57.66
CA ILE A 13 46.52 24.77 -57.18
C ILE A 13 47.49 25.08 -56.03
N GLN A 14 48.28 26.14 -56.14
CA GLN A 14 49.18 26.56 -55.07
C GLN A 14 48.41 26.94 -53.81
N LYS A 15 47.37 27.76 -53.93
CA LYS A 15 46.52 28.15 -52.79
C LYS A 15 45.82 26.95 -52.15
N ALA A 16 45.32 26.01 -52.96
CA ALA A 16 44.74 24.77 -52.44
C ALA A 16 45.80 23.97 -51.67
N THR A 17 47.00 23.82 -52.22
CA THR A 17 48.11 23.11 -51.57
C THR A 17 48.45 23.74 -50.21
N ASP A 18 48.54 25.08 -50.14
CA ASP A 18 48.83 25.81 -48.90
C ASP A 18 47.74 25.64 -47.83
N VAL A 19 46.46 25.54 -48.23
CA VAL A 19 45.33 25.33 -47.30
C VAL A 19 45.25 23.87 -46.87
N LEU A 20 45.47 22.92 -47.78
CA LEU A 20 45.26 21.50 -47.51
C LEU A 20 46.44 20.85 -46.76
N LEU A 21 47.66 21.36 -46.91
CA LEU A 21 48.84 20.83 -46.21
C LEU A 21 49.00 21.36 -44.78
N ASP A 22 48.47 22.56 -44.48
CA ASP A 22 48.51 23.13 -43.13
C ASP A 22 47.33 22.59 -42.29
N PRO A 23 47.57 21.87 -41.17
CA PRO A 23 46.50 21.27 -40.38
C PRO A 23 45.55 22.28 -39.72
N ALA A 24 45.97 23.52 -39.50
CA ALA A 24 45.10 24.57 -38.98
C ALA A 24 44.22 25.14 -40.10
N LYS A 25 44.81 25.49 -41.25
CA LYS A 25 44.05 26.01 -42.40
C LYS A 25 43.09 24.96 -42.96
N ARG A 26 43.51 23.69 -43.02
CA ARG A 26 42.65 22.57 -43.42
C ARG A 26 41.42 22.46 -42.52
N ARG A 27 41.59 22.52 -41.19
CA ARG A 27 40.46 22.50 -40.25
C ARG A 27 39.55 23.71 -40.37
N GLN A 28 40.11 24.90 -40.58
CA GLN A 28 39.32 26.11 -40.81
C GLN A 28 38.46 25.98 -42.09
N TYR A 29 39.04 25.43 -43.17
CA TYR A 29 38.33 25.15 -44.41
C TYR A 29 37.27 24.06 -44.24
N ASP A 30 37.62 22.91 -43.63
CA ASP A 30 36.70 21.79 -43.40
C ASP A 30 35.48 22.20 -42.55
N SER A 31 35.60 23.25 -41.73
CA SER A 31 34.50 23.77 -40.91
C SER A 31 33.40 24.47 -41.71
N VAL A 32 33.72 24.89 -42.95
CA VAL A 32 32.84 25.67 -43.83
C VAL A 32 32.65 25.03 -45.21
N ASP A 33 33.15 23.81 -45.39
CA ASP A 33 33.02 23.05 -46.63
C ASP A 33 31.60 22.46 -46.76
N GLU A 34 30.73 23.22 -47.43
CA GLU A 34 29.32 22.86 -47.65
C GLU A 34 29.17 21.57 -48.48
N GLU A 35 30.10 21.28 -49.39
CA GLU A 35 30.01 20.11 -50.29
C GLU A 35 30.19 18.79 -49.53
N ALA A 36 30.88 18.84 -48.39
CA ALA A 36 31.13 17.67 -47.56
C ALA A 36 30.06 17.45 -46.48
N ASP A 37 29.08 18.35 -46.35
CA ASP A 37 27.99 18.22 -45.38
C ASP A 37 26.82 17.41 -45.97
N VAL A 38 26.36 16.40 -45.21
CA VAL A 38 25.20 15.58 -45.60
C VAL A 38 23.94 16.17 -44.99
N GLU A 39 23.05 16.69 -45.85
CA GLU A 39 21.78 17.24 -45.41
C GLU A 39 20.88 16.21 -44.69
N PRO A 40 20.09 16.65 -43.70
CA PRO A 40 19.12 15.78 -43.03
C PRO A 40 18.06 15.26 -44.02
N PRO A 41 17.59 14.01 -43.87
CA PRO A 41 16.65 13.43 -44.81
C PRO A 41 15.30 14.16 -44.79
N THR A 42 14.81 14.49 -45.98
CA THR A 42 13.48 15.07 -46.16
C THR A 42 12.37 14.09 -45.76
N LYS A 43 11.18 14.60 -45.41
CA LYS A 43 10.01 13.76 -45.11
C LYS A 43 9.70 12.73 -46.21
N LYS A 44 9.89 13.09 -47.48
CA LYS A 44 9.69 12.18 -48.63
C LYS A 44 10.72 11.06 -48.68
N GLN A 45 11.98 11.35 -48.33
CA GLN A 45 13.03 10.33 -48.23
C GLN A 45 12.79 9.40 -47.04
N LEU A 46 12.35 9.93 -45.90
CA LEU A 46 12.01 9.13 -44.72
C LEU A 46 10.81 8.20 -44.96
N GLN A 47 9.86 8.58 -45.83
CA GLN A 47 8.73 7.72 -46.19
C GLN A 47 9.10 6.55 -47.10
N LYS A 48 10.15 6.70 -47.93
CA LYS A 48 10.54 5.71 -48.94
C LYS A 48 11.81 4.94 -48.59
N GLY A 49 12.65 5.51 -47.73
CA GLY A 49 13.95 5.00 -47.37
C GLY A 49 14.01 4.48 -45.94
N ASP A 50 15.14 3.85 -45.63
CA ASP A 50 15.44 3.34 -44.29
C ASP A 50 15.86 4.51 -43.38
N PHE A 51 15.03 4.80 -42.36
CA PHE A 51 15.23 5.87 -41.39
C PHE A 51 16.64 5.80 -40.77
N TYR A 52 17.07 4.61 -40.34
CA TYR A 52 18.34 4.43 -39.63
C TYR A 52 19.52 4.62 -40.56
N LYS A 53 19.44 4.13 -41.80
CA LYS A 53 20.52 4.35 -42.78
C LYS A 53 20.65 5.80 -43.19
N LEU A 54 19.53 6.51 -43.37
CA LEU A 54 19.54 7.92 -43.76
C LEU A 54 20.14 8.79 -42.65
N TRP A 55 19.65 8.68 -41.42
CA TRP A 55 20.19 9.43 -40.28
C TRP A 55 21.60 9.02 -39.90
N SER A 56 21.96 7.74 -40.04
CA SER A 56 23.35 7.29 -39.81
C SER A 56 24.35 8.00 -40.72
N LYS A 57 24.00 8.32 -41.97
CA LYS A 57 24.89 9.05 -42.89
C LYS A 57 25.12 10.48 -42.40
N VAL A 58 24.05 11.14 -41.98
CA VAL A 58 24.10 12.50 -41.42
C VAL A 58 24.99 12.54 -40.18
N PHE A 59 24.73 11.68 -39.19
CA PHE A 59 25.52 11.65 -37.96
C PHE A 59 26.97 11.21 -38.18
N LYS A 60 27.26 10.34 -39.15
CA LYS A 60 28.65 10.02 -39.54
C LYS A 60 29.36 11.24 -40.14
N SER A 61 28.66 12.03 -40.96
CA SER A 61 29.18 13.27 -41.51
C SER A 61 29.48 14.28 -40.40
N GLU A 62 28.56 14.47 -39.45
CA GLU A 62 28.75 15.41 -38.34
C GLU A 62 29.80 14.95 -37.33
N ALA A 63 29.95 13.63 -37.13
CA ALA A 63 30.88 13.06 -36.16
C ALA A 63 32.34 13.41 -36.45
N ARG A 64 32.68 13.76 -37.70
CA ARG A 64 34.01 14.24 -38.08
C ARG A 64 34.44 15.48 -37.30
N PHE A 65 33.46 16.27 -36.84
CA PHE A 65 33.68 17.49 -36.09
C PHE A 65 33.77 17.30 -34.58
N SER A 66 33.61 16.08 -34.05
CA SER A 66 33.71 15.84 -32.61
C SER A 66 35.12 16.03 -32.10
N LYS A 67 35.29 16.66 -30.94
CA LYS A 67 36.55 16.61 -30.18
C LYS A 67 36.71 15.32 -29.37
N THR A 68 35.60 14.66 -29.06
CA THR A 68 35.58 13.48 -28.19
C THR A 68 35.36 12.23 -29.02
N HIS A 69 36.24 11.25 -28.89
CA HIS A 69 36.15 9.95 -29.57
C HIS A 69 36.27 8.80 -28.56
N PRO A 70 35.60 7.65 -28.80
CA PRO A 70 34.76 7.35 -29.96
C PRO A 70 33.39 8.05 -29.90
N VAL A 71 32.87 8.46 -31.07
CA VAL A 71 31.51 9.01 -31.17
C VAL A 71 30.53 7.84 -31.27
N PRO A 72 29.49 7.76 -30.42
CA PRO A 72 28.49 6.70 -30.50
C PRO A 72 27.81 6.66 -31.87
N ALA A 73 27.68 5.46 -32.43
CA ALA A 73 26.96 5.26 -33.67
C ALA A 73 25.45 5.39 -33.46
N PHE A 74 24.72 5.77 -34.51
CA PHE A 74 23.25 5.89 -34.43
C PHE A 74 22.53 4.56 -34.20
N GLY A 75 23.17 3.45 -34.60
CA GLY A 75 22.61 2.11 -34.51
C GLY A 75 21.53 1.82 -35.55
N ASP A 76 20.68 0.88 -35.21
CA ASP A 76 19.59 0.33 -36.02
C ASP A 76 18.30 0.18 -35.19
N ALA A 77 17.25 -0.40 -35.80
CA ALA A 77 15.96 -0.62 -35.15
C ALA A 77 16.00 -1.55 -33.92
N ASN A 78 17.01 -2.41 -33.83
CA ASN A 78 17.18 -3.41 -32.79
C ASN A 78 18.12 -2.96 -31.67
N SER A 79 18.65 -1.73 -31.77
CA SER A 79 19.56 -1.19 -30.77
C SER A 79 18.90 -1.11 -29.40
N THR A 80 19.68 -1.42 -28.36
CA THR A 80 19.20 -1.44 -26.98
C THR A 80 18.86 -0.03 -26.51
N ARG A 81 18.10 0.06 -25.43
CA ARG A 81 17.72 1.34 -24.85
C ARG A 81 18.94 2.13 -24.40
N GLU A 82 19.89 1.46 -23.76
CA GLU A 82 21.13 2.05 -23.27
C GLU A 82 21.96 2.62 -24.42
N HIS A 83 22.07 1.89 -25.54
CA HIS A 83 22.79 2.37 -26.71
C HIS A 83 22.18 3.65 -27.29
N VAL A 84 20.84 3.69 -27.38
CA VAL A 84 20.11 4.85 -27.90
C VAL A 84 20.22 6.03 -26.95
N GLU A 85 20.10 5.81 -25.63
CA GLU A 85 20.28 6.85 -24.62
C GLU A 85 21.71 7.41 -24.65
N ASP A 86 22.73 6.56 -24.71
CA ASP A 86 24.15 6.96 -24.81
C ASP A 86 24.42 7.78 -26.07
N PHE A 87 23.84 7.38 -27.21
CA PHE A 87 23.91 8.14 -28.45
C PHE A 87 23.35 9.55 -28.23
N TYR A 88 22.08 9.68 -27.85
CA TYR A 88 21.46 11.01 -27.72
C TYR A 88 22.14 11.85 -26.63
N ASN A 89 22.57 11.25 -25.52
CA ASN A 89 23.33 11.95 -24.47
C ASN A 89 24.65 12.50 -24.99
N SER A 90 25.41 11.71 -25.76
CA SER A 90 26.67 12.18 -26.35
C SER A 90 26.44 13.33 -27.34
N TRP A 91 25.41 13.22 -28.18
CA TRP A 91 25.10 14.23 -29.19
C TRP A 91 24.45 15.51 -28.63
N TYR A 92 23.67 15.45 -27.55
CA TYR A 92 23.20 16.65 -26.85
C TYR A 92 24.33 17.39 -26.12
N ASN A 93 25.41 16.67 -25.78
CA ASN A 93 26.64 17.22 -25.20
C ASN A 93 27.79 17.33 -26.23
N PHE A 94 27.46 17.37 -27.54
CA PHE A 94 28.46 17.35 -28.60
C PHE A 94 29.37 18.58 -28.53
N ASP A 95 30.69 18.34 -28.45
CA ASP A 95 31.69 19.39 -28.51
C ASP A 95 32.40 19.39 -29.87
N SER A 96 32.04 20.37 -30.69
CA SER A 96 32.56 20.52 -32.05
C SER A 96 33.91 21.25 -32.06
N TRP A 97 34.88 20.74 -32.82
CA TRP A 97 36.10 21.48 -33.14
C TRP A 97 35.92 22.50 -34.27
N ARG A 98 34.77 22.55 -34.97
CA ARG A 98 34.54 23.52 -36.05
C ARG A 98 34.92 24.93 -35.61
N SER A 99 35.69 25.62 -36.44
CA SER A 99 36.04 27.03 -36.25
C SER A 99 35.64 27.82 -37.50
N PHE A 100 35.24 29.07 -37.31
CA PHE A 100 34.72 29.90 -38.42
C PHE A 100 35.70 31.00 -38.82
N GLU A 101 37.00 30.78 -38.56
CA GLU A 101 38.10 31.71 -38.86
C GLU A 101 38.31 31.89 -40.36
N TYR A 102 38.00 30.87 -41.17
CA TYR A 102 38.04 31.00 -42.64
C TYR A 102 37.12 32.11 -43.17
N LEU A 103 36.10 32.49 -42.39
CA LEU A 103 35.12 33.50 -42.75
C LEU A 103 35.32 34.83 -42.00
N ASP A 104 36.51 35.06 -41.45
CA ASP A 104 36.90 36.36 -40.92
C ASP A 104 37.04 37.34 -42.11
N GLU A 105 36.28 38.44 -42.09
CA GLU A 105 36.20 39.39 -43.22
C GLU A 105 37.43 40.28 -43.34
N ASP A 106 38.02 40.66 -42.19
CA ASP A 106 39.08 41.65 -42.10
C ASP A 106 40.31 40.98 -41.45
N VAL A 107 41.41 40.83 -42.20
CA VAL A 107 42.70 40.37 -41.64
C VAL A 107 43.49 41.63 -41.26
N PRO A 108 43.85 41.83 -39.98
CA PRO A 108 44.61 43.02 -39.59
C PRO A 108 45.92 43.10 -40.36
N ASP A 109 46.17 44.22 -41.02
CA ASP A 109 47.48 44.50 -41.63
C ASP A 109 48.50 44.76 -40.51
N ASP A 110 49.72 44.26 -40.68
CA ASP A 110 50.81 44.47 -39.72
C ASP A 110 51.21 45.94 -39.59
N ASN A 111 50.77 46.81 -40.52
CA ASN A 111 51.03 48.24 -40.52
C ASN A 111 49.90 49.10 -39.88
N GLU A 112 48.82 48.47 -39.36
CA GLU A 112 47.70 49.19 -38.74
C GLU A 112 47.96 49.61 -37.27
N ASN A 113 47.29 50.68 -36.83
CA ASN A 113 47.34 51.09 -35.43
C ASN A 113 46.78 49.98 -34.52
N ARG A 114 47.43 49.73 -33.37
CA ARG A 114 47.05 48.68 -32.39
C ARG A 114 45.55 48.70 -32.04
N ASP A 115 44.95 49.88 -31.93
CA ASP A 115 43.52 50.00 -31.63
C ASP A 115 42.62 49.51 -32.77
N GLN A 116 43.04 49.69 -34.02
CA GLN A 116 42.36 49.16 -35.21
C GLN A 116 42.48 47.64 -35.26
N LYS A 117 43.70 47.11 -35.06
CA LYS A 117 43.93 45.65 -34.96
C LYS A 117 43.05 45.01 -33.89
N ARG A 118 42.99 45.60 -32.70
CA ARG A 118 42.11 45.12 -31.61
C ARG A 118 40.63 45.23 -31.96
N HIS A 119 40.22 46.26 -32.68
CA HIS A 119 38.83 46.40 -33.12
C HIS A 119 38.44 45.30 -34.11
N VAL A 120 39.28 45.05 -35.11
CA VAL A 120 39.10 44.00 -36.13
C VAL A 120 39.07 42.62 -35.49
N GLU A 121 40.03 42.30 -34.63
CA GLU A 121 40.07 41.02 -33.91
C GLU A 121 38.80 40.79 -33.08
N ARG A 122 38.27 41.85 -32.45
CA ARG A 122 37.01 41.77 -31.69
C ARG A 122 35.80 41.57 -32.60
N LYS A 123 35.74 42.25 -33.76
CA LYS A 123 34.68 42.08 -34.76
C LYS A 123 34.66 40.62 -35.26
N ASN A 124 35.81 40.09 -35.65
CA ASN A 124 35.97 38.72 -36.10
C ASN A 124 35.61 37.71 -35.00
N ALA A 125 36.13 37.90 -33.77
CA ALA A 125 35.81 37.03 -32.64
C ALA A 125 34.29 36.97 -32.36
N ASN A 126 33.59 38.10 -32.46
CA ASN A 126 32.13 38.13 -32.31
C ASN A 126 31.41 37.42 -33.47
N ALA A 127 31.85 37.60 -34.72
CA ALA A 127 31.31 36.90 -35.87
C ALA A 127 31.50 35.36 -35.75
N ARG A 128 32.68 34.91 -35.33
CA ARG A 128 32.95 33.49 -35.09
C ARG A 128 32.09 32.91 -33.97
N ARG A 129 31.92 33.64 -32.87
CA ARG A 129 31.02 33.23 -31.76
C ARG A 129 29.58 33.10 -32.23
N LYS A 130 29.10 34.03 -33.06
CA LYS A 130 27.75 33.97 -33.65
C LYS A 130 27.58 32.72 -34.53
N LYS A 131 28.50 32.48 -35.47
CA LYS A 131 28.46 31.30 -36.35
C LYS A 131 28.55 29.98 -35.57
N LYS A 132 29.38 29.92 -34.52
CA LYS A 132 29.45 28.77 -33.62
C LYS A 132 28.14 28.54 -32.85
N ALA A 133 27.48 29.61 -32.40
CA ALA A 133 26.17 29.50 -31.77
C ALA A 133 25.09 29.00 -32.76
N GLU A 134 25.12 29.49 -34.00
CA GLU A 134 24.23 29.05 -35.08
C GLU A 134 24.43 27.58 -35.46
N ASP A 135 25.69 27.12 -35.58
CA ASP A 135 25.99 25.70 -35.83
C ASP A 135 25.54 24.79 -34.68
N ASN A 136 25.79 25.20 -33.43
CA ASN A 136 25.29 24.46 -32.26
C ASN A 136 23.75 24.40 -32.23
N ALA A 137 23.07 25.48 -32.63
CA ALA A 137 21.61 25.50 -32.73
C ALA A 137 21.10 24.62 -33.88
N ARG A 138 21.78 24.64 -35.03
CA ARG A 138 21.52 23.77 -36.18
C ARG A 138 21.63 22.29 -35.80
N LEU A 139 22.71 21.91 -35.12
CA LEU A 139 22.91 20.53 -34.67
C LEU A 139 21.82 20.10 -33.68
N ARG A 140 21.46 20.94 -32.71
CA ARG A 140 20.34 20.65 -31.77
C ARG A 140 19.01 20.44 -32.50
N LYS A 141 18.69 21.31 -33.45
CA LYS A 141 17.47 21.17 -34.27
C LYS A 141 17.47 19.86 -35.05
N LEU A 142 18.61 19.49 -35.64
CA LEU A 142 18.80 18.22 -36.35
C LEU A 142 18.57 17.02 -35.42
N LEU A 143 19.10 17.06 -34.20
CA LEU A 143 18.86 16.05 -33.17
C LEU A 143 17.38 15.92 -32.80
N ASP A 144 16.71 17.05 -32.57
CA ASP A 144 15.30 17.08 -32.17
C ASP A 144 14.38 16.54 -33.27
N GLU A 145 14.68 16.87 -34.54
CA GLU A 145 13.97 16.31 -35.69
C GLU A 145 14.17 14.80 -35.81
N CYS A 146 15.39 14.32 -35.60
CA CYS A 146 15.68 12.89 -35.57
C CYS A 146 14.97 12.17 -34.42
N SER A 147 15.04 12.72 -33.20
CA SER A 147 14.47 12.09 -32.00
C SER A 147 12.94 12.04 -32.04
N ALA A 148 12.28 13.04 -32.63
CA ALA A 148 10.85 13.03 -32.89
C ALA A 148 10.43 11.93 -33.89
N GLY A 149 11.31 11.63 -34.85
CA GLY A 149 11.12 10.60 -35.85
C GLY A 149 11.39 9.17 -35.35
N ASP A 150 12.28 9.01 -34.37
CA ASP A 150 12.82 7.70 -33.95
C ASP A 150 11.77 6.81 -33.27
N GLU A 151 11.52 5.64 -33.88
CA GLU A 151 10.55 4.65 -33.38
C GLU A 151 11.02 3.95 -32.10
N ARG A 152 12.33 3.85 -31.87
CA ARG A 152 12.91 3.22 -30.67
C ARG A 152 12.58 4.03 -29.45
N ILE A 153 12.74 5.36 -29.52
CA ILE A 153 12.34 6.28 -28.45
C ILE A 153 10.85 6.15 -28.14
N LYS A 154 10.01 6.07 -29.17
CA LYS A 154 8.56 5.89 -29.00
C LYS A 154 8.25 4.57 -28.29
N ARG A 155 8.89 3.47 -28.72
CA ARG A 155 8.78 2.16 -28.08
C ARG A 155 9.19 2.20 -26.61
N PHE A 156 10.38 2.73 -26.30
CA PHE A 156 10.87 2.82 -24.92
C PHE A 156 9.96 3.66 -24.02
N ARG A 157 9.40 4.75 -24.55
CA ARG A 157 8.42 5.58 -23.82
C ARG A 157 7.12 4.81 -23.56
N GLN A 158 6.62 4.04 -24.53
CA GLN A 158 5.44 3.20 -24.37
C GLN A 158 5.67 2.09 -23.35
N GLU A 159 6.80 1.37 -23.44
CA GLU A 159 7.20 0.33 -22.49
C GLU A 159 7.36 0.88 -21.06
N ALA A 160 8.02 2.03 -20.90
CA ALA A 160 8.17 2.68 -19.61
C ALA A 160 6.82 3.10 -19.00
N ASN A 161 5.91 3.64 -19.82
CA ASN A 161 4.57 3.98 -19.39
C ASN A 161 3.74 2.75 -19.03
N ALA A 162 3.84 1.67 -19.81
CA ALA A 162 3.16 0.41 -19.54
C ALA A 162 3.65 -0.22 -18.24
N ALA A 163 4.96 -0.26 -18.01
CA ALA A 163 5.56 -0.76 -16.77
C ALA A 163 5.12 0.07 -15.55
N LYS A 164 5.10 1.41 -15.68
CA LYS A 164 4.64 2.31 -14.62
C LYS A 164 3.16 2.12 -14.33
N ASN A 165 2.32 1.98 -15.36
CA ASN A 165 0.89 1.74 -15.22
C ASN A 165 0.61 0.37 -14.60
N LYS A 166 1.31 -0.68 -15.02
CA LYS A 166 1.20 -2.01 -14.42
C LYS A 166 1.55 -1.96 -12.93
N LYS A 167 2.69 -1.35 -12.56
CA LYS A 167 3.07 -1.19 -11.16
C LYS A 167 2.03 -0.41 -10.34
N ARG A 168 1.39 0.60 -10.93
CA ARG A 168 0.31 1.37 -10.28
C ARG A 168 -0.94 0.50 -10.08
N LEU A 169 -1.38 -0.22 -11.12
CA LEU A 169 -2.54 -1.10 -11.08
C LEU A 169 -2.34 -2.26 -10.09
N ASP A 170 -1.15 -2.87 -10.06
CA ASP A 170 -0.81 -3.93 -9.12
C ASP A 170 -0.86 -3.43 -7.67
N LYS A 171 -0.38 -2.20 -7.43
CA LYS A 171 -0.47 -1.55 -6.12
C LYS A 171 -1.92 -1.23 -5.72
N GLU A 172 -2.71 -0.66 -6.63
CA GLU A 172 -4.13 -0.36 -6.40
C GLU A 172 -4.94 -1.64 -6.13
N ALA A 173 -4.65 -2.74 -6.84
CA ALA A 173 -5.28 -4.04 -6.61
C ALA A 173 -4.91 -4.64 -5.25
N ALA A 174 -3.64 -4.54 -4.84
CA ALA A 174 -3.18 -4.99 -3.53
C ALA A 174 -3.81 -4.18 -2.39
N GLU A 175 -3.90 -2.86 -2.53
CA GLU A 175 -4.57 -1.98 -1.55
C GLU A 175 -6.07 -2.28 -1.45
N LYS A 176 -6.74 -2.53 -2.59
CA LYS A 176 -8.15 -2.93 -2.59
C LYS A 176 -8.37 -4.28 -1.91
N LEU A 177 -7.56 -5.29 -2.21
CA LEU A 177 -7.66 -6.61 -1.58
C LEU A 177 -7.46 -6.51 -0.06
N ALA A 178 -6.47 -5.73 0.38
CA ALA A 178 -6.22 -5.50 1.81
C ALA A 178 -7.38 -4.74 2.49
N ALA A 179 -7.99 -3.77 1.80
CA ALA A 179 -9.17 -3.07 2.31
C ALA A 179 -10.39 -4.00 2.41
N ASP A 180 -10.63 -4.82 1.39
CA ASP A 180 -11.72 -5.81 1.37
C ASP A 180 -11.53 -6.87 2.46
N GLU A 181 -10.31 -7.38 2.68
CA GLU A 181 -10.00 -8.30 3.79
C GLU A 181 -10.16 -7.65 5.16
N ALA A 182 -9.72 -6.40 5.33
CA ALA A 182 -9.88 -5.67 6.59
C ALA A 182 -11.36 -5.39 6.91
N GLN A 183 -12.16 -5.07 5.88
CA GLN A 183 -13.59 -4.87 6.01
C GLN A 183 -14.29 -6.20 6.35
N ALA A 184 -13.96 -7.29 5.65
CA ALA A 184 -14.51 -8.62 5.93
C ALA A 184 -14.17 -9.10 7.36
N LYS A 185 -12.94 -8.84 7.82
CA LYS A 185 -12.53 -9.17 9.19
C LYS A 185 -13.30 -8.36 10.23
N LYS A 186 -13.48 -7.05 10.02
CA LYS A 186 -14.31 -6.20 10.90
C LYS A 186 -15.78 -6.63 10.93
N GLU A 187 -16.33 -7.03 9.79
CA GLU A 187 -17.71 -7.53 9.72
C GLU A 187 -17.87 -8.89 10.40
N ALA A 188 -16.89 -9.78 10.28
CA ALA A 188 -16.87 -11.07 10.98
C ALA A 188 -16.77 -10.86 12.50
N GLU A 189 -15.81 -10.06 12.96
CA GLU A 189 -15.66 -9.72 14.39
C GLU A 189 -16.90 -9.01 14.94
N GLY A 190 -17.53 -8.13 14.15
CA GLY A 190 -18.77 -7.46 14.52
C GLY A 190 -19.97 -8.40 14.62
N LYS A 191 -20.05 -9.42 13.76
CA LYS A 191 -21.09 -10.47 13.84
C LYS A 191 -20.86 -11.37 15.05
N GLU A 192 -19.63 -11.84 15.27
CA GLU A 192 -19.29 -12.66 16.45
C GLU A 192 -19.56 -11.91 17.76
N ALA A 193 -19.22 -10.62 17.84
CA ALA A 193 -19.50 -9.80 19.01
C ALA A 193 -21.01 -9.65 19.28
N ARG A 194 -21.81 -9.43 18.23
CA ARG A 194 -23.28 -9.36 18.35
C ARG A 194 -23.90 -10.69 18.78
N GLU A 195 -23.46 -11.79 18.17
CA GLU A 195 -23.92 -13.13 18.56
C GLU A 195 -23.52 -13.50 19.99
N ALA A 196 -22.32 -13.10 20.44
CA ALA A 196 -21.87 -13.30 21.80
C ALA A 196 -22.69 -12.46 22.80
N GLU A 197 -23.03 -11.22 22.46
CA GLU A 197 -23.88 -10.36 23.28
C GLU A 197 -25.32 -10.90 23.38
N GLU A 198 -25.92 -11.37 22.28
CA GLU A 198 -27.24 -11.98 22.29
C GLU A 198 -27.27 -13.29 23.09
N ARG A 199 -26.25 -14.14 22.94
CA ARG A 199 -26.10 -15.35 23.78
C ARG A 199 -25.95 -14.99 25.26
N ALA A 200 -25.09 -14.02 25.60
CA ALA A 200 -24.93 -13.58 26.98
C ALA A 200 -26.21 -12.98 27.57
N LYS A 201 -27.01 -12.27 26.77
CA LYS A 201 -28.31 -11.71 27.22
C LYS A 201 -29.33 -12.83 27.45
N THR A 202 -29.46 -13.77 26.52
CA THR A 202 -30.38 -14.91 26.65
C THR A 202 -30.00 -15.80 27.84
N ASP A 203 -28.71 -16.07 28.06
CA ASP A 203 -28.23 -16.82 29.22
C ASP A 203 -28.50 -16.09 30.54
N ARG A 204 -28.32 -14.76 30.60
CA ARG A 204 -28.66 -13.96 31.79
C ARG A 204 -30.14 -13.97 32.08
N GLU A 205 -31.00 -13.88 31.07
CA GLU A 205 -32.45 -13.93 31.23
C GLU A 205 -32.93 -15.32 31.67
N ALA A 206 -32.36 -16.38 31.10
CA ALA A 206 -32.62 -17.77 31.51
C ALA A 206 -32.19 -18.00 32.96
N ALA A 207 -30.97 -17.58 33.34
CA ALA A 207 -30.46 -17.70 34.70
C ALA A 207 -31.30 -16.92 35.73
N LYS A 208 -31.82 -15.73 35.36
CA LYS A 208 -32.76 -14.99 36.21
C LYS A 208 -34.08 -15.75 36.40
N LYS A 209 -34.65 -16.30 35.32
CA LYS A 209 -35.88 -17.08 35.38
C LYS A 209 -35.73 -18.35 36.23
N THR A 210 -34.64 -19.10 36.08
CA THR A 210 -34.38 -20.31 36.88
C THR A 210 -34.17 -19.96 38.36
N LYS A 211 -33.44 -18.89 38.66
CA LYS A 211 -33.23 -18.43 40.05
C LYS A 211 -34.54 -18.00 40.73
N GLU A 212 -35.40 -17.26 40.03
CA GLU A 212 -36.70 -16.85 40.57
C GLU A 212 -37.67 -18.03 40.70
N ALA A 213 -37.66 -18.98 39.76
CA ALA A 213 -38.42 -20.22 39.87
C ALA A 213 -37.98 -21.06 41.09
N ALA A 214 -36.67 -21.21 41.32
CA ALA A 214 -36.12 -21.94 42.46
C ALA A 214 -36.50 -21.30 43.80
N LYS A 215 -36.41 -19.96 43.94
CA LYS A 215 -36.86 -19.25 45.15
C LYS A 215 -38.35 -19.45 45.42
N ASN A 216 -39.17 -19.38 44.37
CA ASN A 216 -40.61 -19.59 44.48
C ASN A 216 -40.95 -21.02 44.87
N ALA A 217 -40.24 -22.02 44.35
CA ALA A 217 -40.39 -23.42 44.73
C ALA A 217 -40.04 -23.64 46.21
N VAL A 218 -38.90 -23.12 46.69
CA VAL A 218 -38.51 -23.20 48.11
C VAL A 218 -39.55 -22.53 49.01
N LYS A 219 -40.06 -21.36 48.65
CA LYS A 219 -41.10 -20.66 49.42
C LYS A 219 -42.40 -21.48 49.51
N LYS A 220 -42.81 -22.12 48.42
CA LYS A 220 -43.99 -23.01 48.41
C LYS A 220 -43.75 -24.23 49.29
N ASN A 221 -42.60 -24.88 49.16
CA ASN A 221 -42.29 -26.08 49.93
C ASN A 221 -42.19 -25.77 51.44
N LYS A 222 -41.55 -24.66 51.85
CA LYS A 222 -41.55 -24.22 53.26
C LYS A 222 -42.96 -23.96 53.83
N ARG A 223 -43.92 -23.52 53.00
CA ARG A 223 -45.33 -23.39 53.42
C ARG A 223 -45.99 -24.75 53.63
N VAL A 224 -45.69 -25.75 52.79
CA VAL A 224 -46.17 -27.13 52.97
C VAL A 224 -45.67 -27.69 54.30
N LEU A 225 -44.39 -27.50 54.61
CA LEU A 225 -43.82 -27.92 55.89
C LEU A 225 -44.56 -27.32 57.09
N LYS A 226 -44.77 -25.99 57.11
CA LYS A 226 -45.55 -25.32 58.18
C LYS A 226 -47.02 -25.75 58.19
N GLY A 227 -47.61 -25.99 57.03
CA GLY A 227 -48.99 -26.46 56.89
C GLY A 227 -49.17 -27.85 57.51
N SER A 228 -48.23 -28.77 57.30
CA SER A 228 -48.34 -30.14 57.78
C SER A 228 -48.53 -30.25 59.30
N VAL A 229 -47.79 -29.46 60.09
CA VAL A 229 -47.94 -29.48 61.56
C VAL A 229 -49.23 -28.83 62.02
N LYS A 230 -49.78 -27.88 61.25
CA LYS A 230 -51.11 -27.31 61.50
C LYS A 230 -52.20 -28.33 61.19
N ASP A 231 -52.08 -29.06 60.08
CA ASP A 231 -53.03 -30.10 59.68
C ASP A 231 -53.02 -31.28 60.67
N ALA A 232 -51.87 -31.54 61.31
CA ALA A 232 -51.73 -32.47 62.43
C ALA A 232 -52.22 -31.92 63.79
N GLY A 233 -52.88 -30.75 63.83
CA GLY A 233 -53.36 -30.12 65.07
C GLY A 233 -52.23 -29.80 66.06
N TYR A 234 -51.03 -29.51 65.57
CA TYR A 234 -49.81 -29.28 66.36
C TYR A 234 -49.49 -30.42 67.33
N PHE A 235 -49.93 -31.64 67.01
CA PHE A 235 -49.75 -32.86 67.81
C PHE A 235 -50.36 -32.77 69.22
N ALA A 236 -51.45 -32.03 69.40
CA ALA A 236 -52.13 -31.81 70.68
C ALA A 236 -53.00 -32.99 71.19
N GLY A 237 -52.82 -34.20 70.64
CA GLY A 237 -53.43 -35.43 71.17
C GLY A 237 -54.97 -35.43 71.23
N GLY A 238 -55.64 -34.71 70.32
CA GLY A 238 -57.10 -34.64 70.23
C GLY A 238 -57.77 -33.46 70.94
N GLY A 239 -57.00 -32.55 71.56
CA GLY A 239 -57.48 -31.28 72.13
C GLY A 239 -57.06 -30.06 71.30
N GLU A 240 -57.55 -28.87 71.68
CA GLU A 240 -57.12 -27.60 71.07
C GLU A 240 -55.68 -27.26 71.52
N ALA A 241 -54.78 -27.03 70.57
CA ALA A 241 -53.38 -26.75 70.88
C ALA A 241 -53.20 -25.41 71.60
N SER A 242 -52.47 -25.40 72.71
CA SER A 242 -52.13 -24.16 73.41
C SER A 242 -51.20 -23.28 72.59
N ALA A 243 -51.24 -21.96 72.80
CA ALA A 243 -50.35 -21.01 72.12
C ALA A 243 -48.86 -21.37 72.28
N ALA A 244 -48.45 -21.81 73.47
CA ALA A 244 -47.08 -22.24 73.74
C ALA A 244 -46.67 -23.50 72.95
N GLN A 245 -47.61 -24.43 72.73
CA GLN A 245 -47.36 -25.64 71.93
C GLN A 245 -47.28 -25.33 70.44
N ILE A 246 -48.15 -24.43 69.94
CA ILE A 246 -48.09 -23.95 68.56
C ILE A 246 -46.75 -23.27 68.28
N ASP A 247 -46.31 -22.39 69.18
CA ASP A 247 -45.02 -21.69 69.05
C ASP A 247 -43.83 -22.65 69.12
N ALA A 248 -43.86 -23.65 70.02
CA ALA A 248 -42.80 -24.66 70.12
C ALA A 248 -42.70 -25.53 68.84
N VAL A 249 -43.83 -26.04 68.35
CA VAL A 249 -43.88 -26.87 67.13
C VAL A 249 -43.46 -26.06 65.90
N LEU A 250 -43.95 -24.82 65.75
CA LEU A 250 -43.55 -23.96 64.63
C LEU A 250 -42.08 -23.52 64.72
N GLY A 251 -41.57 -23.27 65.92
CA GLY A 251 -40.16 -22.97 66.16
C GLY A 251 -39.25 -24.13 65.77
N ASP A 252 -39.61 -25.36 66.12
CA ASP A 252 -38.89 -26.57 65.72
C ASP A 252 -38.93 -26.76 64.20
N VAL A 253 -40.09 -26.54 63.56
CA VAL A 253 -40.22 -26.58 62.09
C VAL A 253 -39.33 -25.54 61.43
N GLU A 254 -39.24 -24.32 61.99
CA GLU A 254 -38.37 -23.27 61.48
C GLU A 254 -36.89 -23.61 61.65
N LEU A 255 -36.52 -24.22 62.77
CA LEU A 255 -35.16 -24.69 63.02
C LEU A 255 -34.77 -25.74 61.99
N VAL A 256 -35.62 -26.75 61.75
CA VAL A 256 -35.41 -27.77 60.70
C VAL A 256 -35.32 -27.11 59.32
N GLN A 257 -36.23 -26.19 58.98
CA GLN A 257 -36.18 -25.45 57.70
C GLN A 257 -34.89 -24.64 57.50
N GLY A 258 -34.23 -24.23 58.59
CA GLY A 258 -32.94 -23.54 58.56
C GLY A 258 -31.75 -24.46 58.28
N LYS A 259 -31.91 -25.78 58.43
CA LYS A 259 -30.85 -26.78 58.22
C LYS A 259 -30.93 -27.52 56.89
N LEU A 260 -32.04 -27.38 56.18
CA LEU A 260 -32.31 -28.06 54.91
C LEU A 260 -31.93 -27.16 53.72
N ASP A 261 -31.30 -27.75 52.72
CA ASP A 261 -31.12 -27.13 51.41
C ASP A 261 -32.44 -27.17 50.57
N PRO A 262 -32.52 -26.47 49.43
CA PRO A 262 -33.73 -26.45 48.59
C PRO A 262 -34.25 -27.83 48.15
N GLU A 263 -33.36 -28.79 47.90
CA GLU A 263 -33.72 -30.15 47.48
C GLU A 263 -34.22 -30.96 48.66
N GLU A 264 -33.55 -30.87 49.80
CA GLU A 264 -33.97 -31.47 51.07
C GLU A 264 -35.35 -30.92 51.52
N ILE A 265 -35.59 -29.60 51.38
CA ILE A 265 -36.90 -28.97 51.64
C ILE A 265 -37.98 -29.51 50.69
N ALA A 266 -37.66 -29.67 49.40
CA ALA A 266 -38.60 -30.20 48.42
C ALA A 266 -38.94 -31.67 48.68
N ALA A 267 -37.93 -32.48 49.01
CA ALA A 267 -38.12 -33.89 49.34
C ALA A 267 -38.99 -34.05 50.59
N LEU A 268 -38.73 -33.27 51.64
CA LEU A 268 -39.54 -33.30 52.87
C LEU A 268 -40.97 -32.81 52.62
N ALA A 269 -41.13 -31.73 51.86
CA ALA A 269 -42.45 -31.24 51.47
C ALA A 269 -43.23 -32.25 50.61
N GLY A 270 -42.55 -33.02 49.75
CA GLY A 270 -43.15 -34.10 48.98
C GLY A 270 -43.60 -35.28 49.85
N LYS A 271 -42.86 -35.60 50.91
CA LYS A 271 -43.26 -36.64 51.88
C LYS A 271 -44.43 -36.21 52.77
N LEU A 272 -44.48 -34.95 53.16
CA LEU A 272 -45.55 -34.39 54.01
C LEU A 272 -46.79 -33.98 53.22
N GLY A 273 -46.63 -33.66 51.94
CA GLY A 273 -47.71 -33.21 51.07
C GLY A 273 -48.76 -34.30 50.87
N GLY A 274 -49.99 -34.03 51.30
CA GLY A 274 -51.12 -34.95 51.15
C GLY A 274 -51.33 -35.90 52.34
N LEU A 275 -50.49 -35.85 53.37
CA LEU A 275 -50.78 -36.53 54.63
C LEU A 275 -51.80 -35.74 55.45
N SER A 276 -52.72 -36.43 56.10
CA SER A 276 -53.76 -35.84 56.96
C SER A 276 -53.86 -36.51 58.34
N VAL A 277 -53.10 -37.58 58.57
CA VAL A 277 -53.05 -38.30 59.84
C VAL A 277 -51.89 -37.75 60.67
N ALA A 278 -52.18 -37.29 61.88
CA ALA A 278 -51.20 -36.63 62.74
C ALA A 278 -49.99 -37.51 63.08
N ASP A 279 -50.19 -38.81 63.29
CA ASP A 279 -49.10 -39.75 63.60
C ASP A 279 -48.19 -40.00 62.39
N ASP A 280 -48.74 -40.07 61.18
CA ASP A 280 -47.95 -40.20 59.94
C ASP A 280 -47.12 -38.94 59.68
N ILE A 281 -47.72 -37.77 59.90
CA ILE A 281 -47.03 -36.47 59.80
C ILE A 281 -45.90 -36.40 60.84
N LYS A 282 -46.18 -36.82 62.08
CA LYS A 282 -45.20 -36.84 63.17
C LYS A 282 -44.05 -37.82 62.87
N GLY A 283 -44.35 -38.99 62.30
CA GLY A 283 -43.36 -39.97 61.87
C GLY A 283 -42.39 -39.41 60.84
N VAL A 284 -42.90 -38.72 59.81
CA VAL A 284 -42.08 -38.08 58.77
C VAL A 284 -41.18 -36.99 59.36
N TRP A 285 -41.69 -36.18 60.29
CA TRP A 285 -40.88 -35.17 60.99
C TRP A 285 -39.80 -35.79 61.88
N SER A 286 -40.15 -36.83 62.65
CA SER A 286 -39.22 -37.54 63.54
C SER A 286 -38.08 -38.20 62.76
N ASP A 287 -38.39 -38.82 61.62
CA ASP A 287 -37.38 -39.45 60.76
C ASP A 287 -36.44 -38.43 60.11
N GLU A 288 -36.98 -37.27 59.72
CA GLU A 288 -36.17 -36.18 59.19
C GLU A 288 -35.26 -35.56 60.27
N VAL A 289 -35.78 -35.37 61.49
CA VAL A 289 -34.97 -34.92 62.64
C VAL A 289 -33.85 -35.91 62.93
N LYS A 290 -34.13 -37.22 62.96
CA LYS A 290 -33.10 -38.26 63.14
C LYS A 290 -32.04 -38.21 62.05
N ARG A 291 -32.44 -38.02 60.79
CA ARG A 291 -31.51 -37.86 59.67
C ARG A 291 -30.60 -36.64 59.86
N LEU A 292 -31.16 -35.51 60.27
CA LEU A 292 -30.41 -34.28 60.51
C LEU A 292 -29.45 -34.39 61.70
N VAL A 293 -29.86 -35.07 62.76
CA VAL A 293 -29.00 -35.37 63.92
C VAL A 293 -27.87 -36.32 63.51
N GLY A 294 -28.17 -37.38 62.76
CA GLY A 294 -27.17 -38.31 62.23
C GLY A 294 -26.18 -37.66 61.24
N ALA A 295 -26.62 -36.61 60.55
CA ALA A 295 -25.77 -35.79 59.68
C ALA A 295 -25.02 -34.65 60.42
N GLY A 296 -25.19 -34.51 61.73
CA GLY A 296 -24.57 -33.45 62.53
C GLY A 296 -25.11 -32.04 62.25
N LYS A 297 -26.28 -31.91 61.61
CA LYS A 297 -26.91 -30.62 61.28
C LYS A 297 -27.82 -30.09 62.41
N LEU A 298 -28.28 -30.98 63.30
CA LEU A 298 -29.03 -30.69 64.54
C LEU A 298 -28.43 -31.48 65.71
N ASN A 299 -28.58 -31.00 66.94
CA ASN A 299 -28.28 -31.79 68.13
C ASN A 299 -29.53 -32.54 68.59
N ASP A 300 -29.32 -33.63 69.32
CA ASP A 300 -30.42 -34.37 69.91
C ASP A 300 -31.13 -33.50 70.98
N GLY A 301 -32.46 -33.44 70.88
CA GLY A 301 -33.29 -32.58 71.72
C GLY A 301 -33.38 -31.11 71.30
N ASP A 302 -32.83 -30.72 70.15
CA ASP A 302 -33.02 -29.36 69.60
C ASP A 302 -34.44 -29.12 69.07
N THR A 303 -35.17 -30.18 68.71
CA THR A 303 -36.54 -30.12 68.16
C THR A 303 -37.49 -31.07 68.89
N LYS A 304 -37.73 -30.80 70.18
CA LYS A 304 -38.43 -31.71 71.10
C LYS A 304 -39.91 -31.92 70.77
N SER A 305 -40.54 -30.96 70.09
CA SER A 305 -41.95 -31.03 69.72
C SER A 305 -42.21 -31.82 68.45
N LEU A 306 -41.15 -32.12 67.67
CA LEU A 306 -41.21 -32.91 66.43
C LEU A 306 -40.71 -34.36 66.59
N GLN A 307 -40.17 -34.71 67.77
CA GLN A 307 -39.72 -36.05 68.13
C GLN A 307 -40.84 -36.86 68.81
#